data_AF-A0A2N0A0A2-F1
#
_entry.id   AF-A0A2N0A0A2-F1
#
_cell.length_a   1.000
_cell.length_b   1.000
_cell.length_c   1.000
_cell.angle_alpha   90.00
_cell.angle_beta   90.00
_cell.angle_gamma   90.00
#
_symmetry.space_group_name_H-M   'P 1'
#
loop_
_entity.id
_entity.type
_entity.pdbx_description
1 polymer ?
#
loop_
_entity_poly.entity_id
_entity_poly.type
_entity_poly.pdbx_seq_one_letter_code
_entity_poly.pdbx_strand_id
1 'polypeptide(L)'
;MAVPKTVRKHDGVSTISTYQCSTSGLVYTCSASGVSYVRTYASAKAAKLGLIDPPESPVPVSQRGLKSYKLITPANTVGQHYTYTYDSSQRLLSRKNEMSSSTESYNDYDTNGFPENSGAYGYNYASGGTRPIGIANGGYTLEYDSNGWVILEDNGGDRFYENTGTLEICD
;
A
#
# COMPACT_ATOMS: atom_id res chain seq x y z
N MET A 1 3.40 -2.51 -14.18
CA MET A 1 2.70 -3.11 -13.02
C MET A 1 1.32 -2.49 -13.02
N ALA A 2 0.29 -3.34 -13.03
CA ALA A 2 -1.09 -2.89 -13.05
C ALA A 2 -1.49 -2.30 -11.70
N VAL A 3 -2.05 -1.11 -11.72
CA VAL A 3 -2.64 -0.42 -10.57
C VAL A 3 -4.02 0.13 -10.95
N PRO A 4 -4.94 0.35 -9.98
CA PRO A 4 -6.26 0.88 -10.27
C PRO A 4 -6.19 2.26 -10.95
N LYS A 5 -7.11 2.53 -11.87
CA LYS A 5 -7.32 3.90 -12.37
C LYS A 5 -8.21 4.71 -11.43
N THR A 6 -9.21 4.06 -10.86
CA THR A 6 -10.16 4.65 -9.93
C THR A 6 -10.34 3.71 -8.75
N VAL A 7 -10.33 4.27 -7.55
CA VAL A 7 -10.60 3.55 -6.30
C VAL A 7 -11.77 4.22 -5.62
N ARG A 8 -12.85 3.48 -5.33
CA ARG A 8 -14.01 4.00 -4.59
C ARG A 8 -14.06 3.37 -3.21
N LYS A 9 -13.95 4.19 -2.17
CA LYS A 9 -14.08 3.80 -0.76
C LYS A 9 -15.53 3.97 -0.30
N HIS A 10 -16.10 2.94 0.31
CA HIS A 10 -17.49 2.95 0.82
C HIS A 10 -17.63 2.14 2.12
N ASP A 11 -18.72 2.34 2.86
CA ASP A 11 -19.05 1.64 4.12
C ASP A 11 -20.09 0.53 3.94
N GLY A 12 -20.23 0.03 2.71
CA GLY A 12 -21.28 -0.92 2.34
C GLY A 12 -22.65 -0.28 2.07
N VAL A 13 -22.85 0.99 2.41
CA VAL A 13 -24.11 1.72 2.19
C VAL A 13 -23.91 2.94 1.29
N SER A 14 -22.87 3.72 1.56
CA SER A 14 -22.61 5.02 0.94
C SER A 14 -21.16 5.17 0.49
N THR A 15 -20.95 5.93 -0.58
CA THR A 15 -19.60 6.29 -1.03
C THR A 15 -19.02 7.35 -0.11
N ILE A 16 -17.85 7.08 0.46
CA ILE A 16 -17.11 7.98 1.34
C ILE A 16 -16.17 8.85 0.52
N SER A 17 -15.47 8.24 -0.44
CA SER A 17 -14.50 8.92 -1.28
C SER A 17 -14.32 8.18 -2.61
N THR A 18 -14.04 8.93 -3.66
CA THR A 18 -13.64 8.40 -4.96
C THR A 18 -12.30 9.02 -5.33
N TYR A 19 -11.27 8.18 -5.38
CA TYR A 19 -9.93 8.59 -5.76
C TYR A 19 -9.75 8.41 -7.27
N GLN A 20 -9.32 9.48 -7.92
CA GLN A 20 -8.89 9.43 -9.31
C GLN A 20 -7.38 9.28 -9.34
N CYS A 21 -6.92 8.23 -10.01
CA CYS A 21 -5.51 7.88 -10.01
C CYS A 21 -4.89 8.06 -11.40
N SER A 22 -3.57 8.22 -11.41
CA SER A 22 -2.74 8.42 -12.60
C SER A 22 -1.36 7.82 -12.38
N THR A 23 -0.70 7.44 -13.47
CA THR A 23 0.71 7.02 -13.45
C THR A 23 1.56 7.93 -14.32
N SER A 24 2.80 8.14 -13.90
CA SER A 24 3.85 8.81 -14.69
C SER A 24 5.18 8.10 -14.39
N GLY A 25 5.61 7.23 -15.31
CA GLY A 25 6.72 6.30 -15.07
C GLY A 25 6.50 5.46 -13.81
N LEU A 26 7.39 5.62 -12.83
CA LEU A 26 7.39 4.94 -11.53
C LEU A 26 6.54 5.62 -10.45
N VAL A 27 5.82 6.69 -10.79
CA VAL A 27 4.98 7.43 -9.85
C VAL A 27 3.53 7.08 -10.07
N TYR A 28 2.84 6.66 -9.00
CA TYR A 28 1.41 6.44 -8.95
C TYR A 28 0.77 7.42 -7.97
N THR A 29 -0.12 8.26 -8.48
CA THR A 29 -0.77 9.31 -7.70
C THR A 29 -2.27 9.10 -7.73
N CYS A 30 -2.88 9.03 -6.55
CA CYS A 30 -4.33 9.02 -6.37
C CYS A 30 -4.77 10.30 -5.65
N SER A 31 -5.83 10.95 -6.12
CA SER A 31 -6.30 12.21 -5.54
C SER A 31 -7.80 12.19 -5.27
N ALA A 32 -8.20 12.76 -4.14
CA ALA A 32 -9.59 12.99 -3.75
C ALA A 32 -9.69 14.26 -2.91
N SER A 33 -10.73 15.07 -3.12
CA SER A 33 -11.01 16.28 -2.32
C SER A 33 -9.80 17.24 -2.15
N GLY A 34 -9.00 17.40 -3.20
CA GLY A 34 -7.80 18.26 -3.21
C GLY A 34 -6.58 17.67 -2.48
N VAL A 35 -6.70 16.49 -1.89
CA VAL A 35 -5.60 15.72 -1.30
C VAL A 35 -5.01 14.78 -2.35
N SER A 36 -3.69 14.62 -2.36
CA SER A 36 -3.00 13.65 -3.24
C SER A 36 -2.13 12.68 -2.45
N TYR A 37 -2.26 11.40 -2.78
CA TYR A 37 -1.51 10.28 -2.23
C TYR A 37 -0.54 9.78 -3.32
N VAL A 38 0.75 10.04 -3.12
CA VAL A 38 1.80 9.80 -4.12
C VAL A 38 2.68 8.64 -3.68
N ARG A 39 2.68 7.56 -4.47
CA ARG A 39 3.57 6.40 -4.32
C ARG A 39 4.63 6.45 -5.40
N THR A 40 5.90 6.44 -5.01
CA THR A 40 7.02 6.34 -5.94
C THR A 40 7.67 4.99 -5.78
N TYR A 41 7.76 4.20 -6.85
CA TYR A 41 8.39 2.89 -6.83
C TYR A 41 9.86 2.95 -7.26
N ALA A 42 10.65 1.99 -6.81
CA ALA A 42 12.03 1.81 -7.24
C ALA A 42 12.11 1.11 -8.62
N SER A 43 11.18 0.18 -8.89
CA SER A 43 10.97 -0.42 -10.21
C SER A 43 9.59 -1.06 -10.28
N ALA A 44 9.05 -1.21 -11.49
CA ALA A 44 7.81 -1.95 -11.71
C ALA A 44 7.96 -3.45 -11.35
N LYS A 45 9.15 -4.03 -11.51
CA LYS A 45 9.42 -5.44 -11.18
C LYS A 45 9.34 -5.71 -9.67
N ALA A 46 9.97 -4.85 -8.86
CA ALA A 46 9.92 -5.00 -7.41
C ALA A 46 8.51 -4.77 -6.86
N ALA A 47 7.80 -3.78 -7.41
CA ALA A 47 6.44 -3.43 -6.98
C ALA A 47 5.42 -4.56 -7.20
N LYS A 48 5.59 -5.39 -8.26
CA LYS A 48 4.74 -6.58 -8.52
C LYS A 48 4.80 -7.66 -7.43
N LEU A 49 5.82 -7.64 -6.57
CA LEU A 49 5.97 -8.59 -5.47
C LEU A 49 5.13 -8.20 -4.25
N GLY A 50 4.67 -6.95 -4.18
CA GLY A 50 3.90 -6.41 -3.05
C GLY A 50 2.44 -6.20 -3.39
N LEU A 51 1.77 -5.45 -2.53
CA LEU A 51 0.34 -5.17 -2.59
C LEU A 51 0.08 -3.66 -2.72
N ILE A 52 -1.04 -3.30 -3.32
CA ILE A 52 -1.52 -1.93 -3.44
C ILE A 52 -2.58 -1.67 -2.37
N ASP A 53 -2.12 -1.00 -1.34
CA ASP A 53 -2.93 -0.56 -0.23
C ASP A 53 -3.87 0.61 -0.59
N PRO A 54 -4.85 0.91 0.30
CA PRO A 54 -5.69 2.09 0.17
C PRO A 54 -4.87 3.36 -0.03
N PRO A 55 -5.36 4.37 -0.76
CA PRO A 55 -4.65 5.64 -0.94
C PRO A 55 -4.14 6.22 0.39
N GLU A 56 -4.94 6.16 1.45
CA GLU A 56 -4.67 6.65 2.81
C GLU A 56 -3.78 5.77 3.69
N SER A 57 -3.42 4.57 3.20
CA SER A 57 -2.95 3.50 4.08
C SER A 57 -1.67 3.82 4.85
N PRO A 58 -1.66 3.53 6.16
CA PRO A 58 -0.46 3.57 6.99
C PRO A 58 0.31 2.25 7.03
N VAL A 59 -0.11 1.19 6.33
CA VAL A 59 0.46 -0.16 6.50
C VAL A 59 1.73 -0.35 5.66
N PRO A 60 2.92 -0.38 6.29
CA PRO A 60 4.16 -0.48 5.54
C PRO A 60 4.43 -1.91 5.05
N VAL A 61 3.91 -2.91 5.77
CA VAL A 61 4.29 -4.31 5.63
C VAL A 61 3.72 -5.00 4.39
N SER A 62 2.74 -4.38 3.74
CA SER A 62 2.15 -4.84 2.48
C SER A 62 3.02 -4.50 1.26
N GLN A 63 3.93 -3.52 1.40
CA GLN A 63 4.61 -2.87 0.30
C GLN A 63 5.92 -3.57 -0.06
N ARG A 64 6.17 -3.73 -1.37
CA ARG A 64 7.46 -4.17 -1.92
C ARG A 64 7.89 -3.19 -3.00
N GLY A 65 9.18 -2.87 -3.07
CA GLY A 65 9.72 -1.98 -4.09
C GLY A 65 9.19 -0.53 -4.05
N LEU A 66 8.47 -0.12 -3.00
CA LEU A 66 7.97 1.25 -2.84
C LEU A 66 9.09 2.13 -2.29
N LYS A 67 9.64 3.06 -3.08
CA LYS A 67 10.71 3.95 -2.62
C LYS A 67 10.19 4.99 -1.61
N SER A 68 9.02 5.56 -1.88
CA SER A 68 8.43 6.55 -0.99
C SER A 68 6.91 6.65 -1.12
N TYR A 69 6.29 7.12 -0.05
CA TYR A 69 4.89 7.53 0.01
C TYR A 69 4.81 8.96 0.52
N LYS A 70 3.98 9.79 -0.11
CA LYS A 70 3.70 11.17 0.32
C LYS A 70 2.21 11.48 0.30
N LEU A 71 1.75 12.18 1.32
CA LEU A 71 0.47 12.87 1.34
C LEU A 71 0.71 14.36 1.03
N ILE A 72 0.08 14.88 -0.01
CA ILE A 72 0.06 16.31 -0.34
C ILE A 72 -1.32 16.86 0.02
N THR A 73 -1.37 17.87 0.88
CA THR A 73 -2.59 18.50 1.36
C THR A 73 -3.18 19.46 0.31
N PRO A 74 -4.43 19.93 0.48
CA PRO A 74 -5.03 20.93 -0.42
C PRO A 74 -4.26 22.25 -0.45
N ALA A 75 -3.48 22.56 0.60
CA ALA A 75 -2.60 23.73 0.65
C ALA A 75 -1.25 23.51 -0.08
N ASN A 76 -1.10 22.39 -0.80
CA ASN A 76 0.14 21.98 -1.47
C ASN A 76 1.33 21.81 -0.51
N THR A 77 1.06 21.39 0.73
CA THR A 77 2.08 21.04 1.72
C THR A 77 2.17 19.53 1.92
N VAL A 78 3.32 19.04 2.39
CA VAL A 78 3.51 17.62 2.70
C VAL A 78 2.90 17.32 4.08
N GLY A 79 1.86 16.49 4.11
CA GLY A 79 1.19 16.06 5.35
C GLY A 79 1.70 14.74 5.91
N GLN A 80 2.32 13.89 5.07
CA GLN A 80 2.99 12.64 5.45
C GLN A 80 4.10 12.38 4.44
N HIS A 81 5.23 11.83 4.89
CA HIS A 81 6.33 11.41 4.01
C HIS A 81 7.07 10.23 4.62
N TYR A 82 7.00 9.09 3.94
CA TYR A 82 7.72 7.88 4.30
C TYR A 82 8.68 7.47 3.19
N THR A 83 9.86 7.00 3.57
CA THR A 83 10.80 6.32 2.68
C THR A 83 11.03 4.89 3.17
N TYR A 84 11.32 3.99 2.24
CA TYR A 84 11.45 2.58 2.53
C TYR A 84 12.76 2.05 1.98
N THR A 85 13.35 1.10 2.70
CA THR A 85 14.54 0.38 2.25
C THR A 85 14.25 -1.10 2.17
N TYR A 86 14.87 -1.76 1.19
CA TYR A 86 14.67 -3.17 0.92
C TYR A 86 16.02 -3.87 0.73
N ASP A 87 16.05 -5.17 1.02
CA ASP A 87 17.18 -6.00 0.67
C ASP A 87 17.15 -6.45 -0.81
N SER A 88 18.12 -7.27 -1.21
CA SER A 88 18.21 -7.80 -2.58
C SER A 88 17.02 -8.70 -2.96
N SER A 89 16.36 -9.33 -1.99
CA SER A 89 15.14 -10.13 -2.16
C SER A 89 13.87 -9.28 -2.08
N GLN A 90 14.02 -7.95 -2.06
CA GLN A 90 12.95 -6.97 -1.91
C GLN A 90 12.21 -7.08 -0.58
N ARG A 91 12.76 -7.71 0.46
CA ARG A 91 12.14 -7.73 1.79
C ARG A 91 12.30 -6.36 2.44
N LEU A 92 11.23 -5.86 3.07
CA LEU A 92 11.24 -4.55 3.72
C LEU A 92 12.23 -4.56 4.89
N LEU A 93 13.24 -3.71 4.87
CA LEU A 93 14.22 -3.59 5.97
C LEU A 93 13.84 -2.47 6.92
N SER A 94 13.37 -1.34 6.40
CA SER A 94 12.94 -0.23 7.23
C SER A 94 11.95 0.68 6.53
N ARG A 95 11.15 1.37 7.34
CA ARG A 95 10.38 2.56 6.96
C ARG A 95 10.85 3.73 7.81
N LYS A 96 11.23 4.83 7.18
CA LYS A 96 11.53 6.09 7.86
C LYS A 96 10.41 7.09 7.65
N ASN A 97 9.94 7.71 8.73
CA ASN A 97 9.10 8.91 8.66
C ASN A 97 10.03 10.11 8.49
N GLU A 98 10.04 10.72 7.31
CA GLU A 98 10.93 11.83 6.99
C GLU A 98 10.53 13.14 7.70
N MET A 99 9.30 13.22 8.23
CA MET A 99 8.85 14.41 8.97
C MET A 99 9.31 14.41 10.43
N SER A 100 9.40 13.23 11.06
CA SER A 100 9.83 13.06 12.45
C SER A 100 11.23 12.48 12.60
N SER A 101 11.83 12.01 11.51
CA SER A 101 13.07 11.21 11.48
C SER A 101 13.00 9.87 12.22
N SER A 102 11.82 9.41 12.66
CA SER A 102 11.66 8.10 13.28
C SER A 102 11.82 6.98 12.24
N THR A 103 12.49 5.89 12.63
CA THR A 103 12.70 4.73 11.77
C THR A 103 12.13 3.48 12.43
N GLU A 104 11.31 2.76 11.68
CA GLU A 104 10.85 1.42 12.00
C GLU A 104 11.71 0.42 11.23
N SER A 105 12.18 -0.62 11.90
CA SER A 105 13.04 -1.65 11.31
C SER A 105 12.36 -3.00 11.36
N TYR A 106 12.65 -3.83 10.35
CA TYR A 106 12.10 -5.17 10.20
C TYR A 106 13.28 -6.12 9.95
N ASN A 107 13.31 -7.22 10.68
CA ASN A 107 14.42 -8.18 10.68
C ASN A 107 13.97 -9.65 10.71
N ASP A 108 12.66 -9.88 10.69
CA ASP A 108 12.04 -11.20 10.75
C ASP A 108 10.94 -11.29 9.71
N TYR A 109 10.89 -12.39 8.97
CA TYR A 109 10.11 -12.52 7.75
C TYR A 109 9.54 -13.91 7.58
N ASP A 110 8.35 -13.97 6.99
CA ASP A 110 7.78 -15.22 6.56
C ASP A 110 8.51 -15.79 5.32
N THR A 111 8.09 -16.98 4.88
CA THR A 111 8.68 -17.67 3.72
C THR A 111 8.54 -16.90 2.40
N ASN A 112 7.60 -15.95 2.31
CA ASN A 112 7.38 -15.11 1.13
C ASN A 112 8.10 -13.74 1.24
N GLY A 113 8.79 -13.50 2.36
CA GLY A 113 9.58 -12.30 2.61
C GLY A 113 8.75 -11.10 3.11
N PHE A 114 7.55 -11.34 3.65
CA PHE A 114 6.76 -10.31 4.33
C PHE A 114 7.16 -10.24 5.82
N PRO A 115 7.27 -9.04 6.43
CA PRO A 115 7.74 -8.93 7.81
C PRO A 115 6.78 -9.59 8.81
N GLU A 116 7.27 -10.43 9.73
CA GLU A 116 6.42 -11.01 10.79
C GLU A 116 6.50 -10.20 12.10
N ASN A 117 7.65 -9.57 12.35
CA ASN A 117 7.95 -8.81 13.57
C ASN A 117 7.54 -9.57 14.85
N SER A 118 8.10 -10.78 15.02
CA SER A 118 7.77 -11.67 16.14
C SER A 118 6.28 -12.05 16.23
N GLY A 119 5.61 -12.18 15.08
CA GLY A 119 4.20 -12.54 14.98
C GLY A 119 3.22 -11.39 15.20
N ALA A 120 3.68 -10.13 15.19
CA ALA A 120 2.82 -8.96 15.25
C ALA A 120 1.94 -8.81 14.00
N TYR A 121 2.38 -9.37 12.87
CA TYR A 121 1.66 -9.37 11.61
C TYR A 121 1.21 -10.79 11.24
N GLY A 122 -0.07 -10.93 10.91
CA GLY A 122 -0.65 -12.17 10.40
C GLY A 122 -0.88 -12.09 8.89
N TYR A 123 -0.59 -13.16 8.16
CA TYR A 123 -0.73 -13.22 6.71
C TYR A 123 -1.56 -14.41 6.27
N ASN A 124 -2.51 -14.16 5.37
CA ASN A 124 -3.28 -15.19 4.69
C ASN A 124 -2.89 -15.25 3.22
N TYR A 125 -2.71 -16.45 2.70
CA TYR A 125 -2.28 -16.70 1.33
C TYR A 125 -3.29 -17.58 0.59
N ALA A 126 -3.52 -17.28 -0.68
CA ALA A 126 -4.14 -18.23 -1.58
C ALA A 126 -3.20 -19.43 -1.79
N SER A 127 -3.76 -20.61 -2.09
CA SER A 127 -2.96 -21.82 -2.36
C SER A 127 -1.95 -21.56 -3.50
N GLY A 128 -0.66 -21.75 -3.21
CA GLY A 128 0.44 -21.47 -4.15
C GLY A 128 0.71 -19.99 -4.42
N GLY A 129 0.03 -19.08 -3.72
CA GLY A 129 0.24 -17.64 -3.82
C GLY A 129 1.47 -17.18 -3.04
N THR A 130 2.20 -16.23 -3.61
CA THR A 130 3.37 -15.60 -2.98
C THR A 130 3.08 -14.19 -2.45
N ARG A 131 1.90 -13.64 -2.78
CA ARG A 131 1.38 -12.41 -2.19
C ARG A 131 0.25 -12.74 -1.22
N PRO A 132 0.19 -12.06 -0.07
CA PRO A 132 -0.94 -12.18 0.83
C PRO A 132 -2.24 -11.78 0.14
N ILE A 133 -3.32 -12.49 0.44
CA ILE A 133 -4.69 -12.06 0.15
C ILE A 133 -5.33 -11.41 1.37
N GLY A 134 -4.69 -11.49 2.54
CA GLY A 134 -5.07 -10.74 3.72
C GLY A 134 -3.90 -10.50 4.67
N ILE A 135 -3.96 -9.37 5.38
CA ILE A 135 -2.98 -8.95 6.38
C ILE A 135 -3.72 -8.53 7.64
N ALA A 136 -3.33 -9.09 8.79
CA ALA A 136 -3.78 -8.66 10.12
C ALA A 136 -2.63 -7.94 10.86
N ASN A 137 -2.90 -6.79 11.46
CA ASN A 137 -1.94 -5.96 12.17
C ASN A 137 -2.61 -5.19 13.32
N GLY A 138 -2.42 -5.63 14.56
CA GLY A 138 -2.79 -4.82 15.74
C GLY A 138 -4.26 -4.35 15.79
N GLY A 139 -5.21 -5.18 15.35
CA GLY A 139 -6.64 -4.85 15.27
C GLY A 139 -7.11 -4.33 13.90
N TYR A 140 -6.18 -4.18 12.97
CA TYR A 140 -6.43 -3.80 11.59
C TYR A 140 -6.39 -5.04 10.69
N THR A 141 -7.36 -5.20 9.80
CA THR A 141 -7.35 -6.26 8.77
C THR A 141 -7.48 -5.65 7.37
N LEU A 142 -6.64 -6.08 6.44
CA LEU A 142 -6.77 -5.78 5.02
C LEU A 142 -7.02 -7.05 4.24
N GLU A 143 -7.86 -6.97 3.21
CA GLU A 143 -8.00 -8.01 2.20
C GLU A 143 -7.72 -7.46 0.80
N TYR A 144 -7.21 -8.33 -0.07
CA TYR A 144 -6.75 -7.99 -1.41
C TYR A 144 -7.33 -8.93 -2.46
N ASP A 145 -7.58 -8.39 -3.65
CA ASP A 145 -7.95 -9.19 -4.80
C ASP A 145 -6.74 -9.94 -5.41
N SER A 146 -6.98 -10.71 -6.48
CA SER A 146 -5.92 -11.44 -7.18
C SER A 146 -4.87 -10.53 -7.86
N ASN A 147 -5.21 -9.27 -8.15
CA ASN A 147 -4.26 -8.27 -8.65
C ASN A 147 -3.37 -7.71 -7.54
N GLY A 148 -3.69 -8.01 -6.27
CA GLY A 148 -3.03 -7.46 -5.10
C GLY A 148 -3.53 -6.08 -4.74
N TRP A 149 -4.73 -5.70 -5.17
CA TRP A 149 -5.35 -4.42 -4.84
C TRP A 149 -6.27 -4.59 -3.65
N VAL A 150 -6.21 -3.66 -2.69
CA VAL A 150 -7.09 -3.71 -1.52
C VAL A 150 -8.56 -3.72 -1.94
N ILE A 151 -9.36 -4.54 -1.26
CA ILE A 151 -10.82 -4.62 -1.43
C ILE A 151 -11.56 -4.42 -0.11
N LEU A 152 -10.90 -4.66 1.03
CA LEU A 152 -11.47 -4.48 2.36
C LEU A 152 -10.42 -3.96 3.34
N GLU A 153 -10.86 -3.09 4.24
CA GLU A 153 -10.17 -2.62 5.43
C GLU A 153 -11.13 -2.68 6.61
N ASP A 154 -10.77 -3.40 7.67
CA ASP A 154 -11.46 -3.37 8.96
C ASP A 154 -10.53 -2.79 10.02
N ASN A 155 -10.99 -1.75 10.71
CA ASN A 155 -10.33 -1.15 11.87
C ASN A 155 -11.37 -0.77 12.94
N GLY A 156 -12.22 -1.73 13.30
CA GLY A 156 -13.40 -1.49 14.13
C GLY A 156 -14.62 -1.05 13.31
N GLY A 157 -14.62 -1.36 12.01
CA GLY A 157 -15.67 -1.04 11.05
C GLY A 157 -15.20 -1.21 9.62
N ASP A 158 -16.01 -1.90 8.82
CA ASP A 158 -15.65 -2.28 7.45
C ASP A 158 -15.67 -1.09 6.50
N ARG A 159 -14.58 -0.96 5.73
CA ARG A 159 -14.46 -0.10 4.56
C ARG A 159 -14.14 -0.98 3.36
N PHE A 160 -14.91 -0.81 2.31
CA PHE A 160 -14.78 -1.56 1.08
C PHE A 160 -14.19 -0.68 -0.01
N TYR A 161 -13.42 -1.31 -0.90
CA TYR A 161 -12.73 -0.64 -1.99
C TYR A 161 -13.10 -1.28 -3.33
N GLU A 162 -13.77 -0.51 -4.18
CA GLU A 162 -14.03 -0.90 -5.56
C GLU A 162 -12.98 -0.29 -6.48
N ASN A 163 -12.18 -1.15 -7.09
CA ASN A 163 -11.13 -0.77 -8.03
C ASN A 163 -11.63 -0.91 -9.46
N THR A 164 -11.55 0.15 -10.26
CA THR A 164 -11.98 0.13 -11.66
C THR A 164 -10.94 0.77 -12.58
N GLY A 165 -10.86 0.23 -13.80
CA GLY A 165 -9.84 0.59 -14.78
C GLY A 165 -8.43 0.22 -14.33
N THR A 166 -7.52 0.16 -15.30
CA THR A 166 -6.13 -0.22 -15.06
C THR A 166 -5.21 0.85 -15.62
N LEU A 167 -4.19 1.18 -14.86
CA LEU A 167 -3.03 1.96 -15.27
C LEU A 167 -1.79 1.08 -15.17
N GLU A 168 -0.77 1.41 -15.96
CA GLU A 168 0.51 0.73 -15.89
C GLU A 168 1.58 1.65 -15.31
N ILE A 169 2.33 1.09 -14.36
CA ILE A 169 3.61 1.61 -13.89
C ILE A 169 4.70 0.97 -14.74
N CYS A 170 5.52 1.80 -15.39
CA CYS A 170 6.61 1.39 -16.27
C CYS A 170 7.92 2.02 -15.81
N ASP A 171 9.02 1.30 -16.03
CA ASP A 171 10.38 1.82 -15.82
C ASP A 171 10.75 2.84 -16.91
#